data_AF-A0A3R9SRS1-F1
#
_entry.id   AF-A0A3R9SRS1-F1
#
_cell.length_a   1.000
_cell.length_b   1.000
_cell.length_c   1.000
_cell.angle_alpha   90.00
_cell.angle_beta   90.00
_cell.angle_gamma   90.00
#
_symmetry.space_group_name_H-M   'P 1'
#
loop_
_entity.id
_entity.type
_entity.pdbx_description
1 polymer ?
#
loop_
_entity_poly.entity_id
_entity_poly.type
_entity_poly.pdbx_seq_one_letter_code
_entity_poly.pdbx_strand_id
1 'polypeptide(L)'
;AMSSPSSLLHWTRRMIEIRKQNPAFGLGSFTELPSSNPAVIAYLREYKDDLVLCVNNFSRFAQPTELDLSAYAGRHPVELIGGVRFPAIGKLPYLLTLAGHGFYWFRLRKDAPDPAV
;
A
#
# COMPACT_ATOMS: atom_id res chain seq x y z
N ALA A 1 -27.91 11.76 8.70
CA ALA A 1 -26.67 10.97 8.91
C ALA A 1 -26.31 10.04 7.74
N MET A 2 -27.26 9.58 6.90
CA MET A 2 -26.98 8.64 5.79
C MET A 2 -26.38 9.27 4.51
N SER A 3 -26.15 10.59 4.44
CA SER A 3 -25.69 11.28 3.22
C SER A 3 -24.26 11.81 3.28
N SER A 4 -23.52 11.61 4.36
CA SER A 4 -22.14 12.11 4.45
C SER A 4 -21.18 11.18 3.67
N PRO A 5 -20.48 11.67 2.63
CA PRO A 5 -19.51 10.88 1.87
C PRO A 5 -18.32 10.37 2.72
N SER A 6 -18.08 10.98 3.87
CA SER A 6 -17.04 10.59 4.84
C SER A 6 -17.56 9.65 5.94
N SER A 7 -18.78 9.13 5.83
CA SER A 7 -19.30 8.17 6.81
C SER A 7 -18.58 6.82 6.69
N LEU A 8 -18.53 6.07 7.80
CA LEU A 8 -17.93 4.74 7.83
C LEU A 8 -18.55 3.79 6.79
N LEU A 9 -19.85 3.94 6.49
CA LEU A 9 -20.52 3.13 5.47
C LEU A 9 -19.96 3.43 4.07
N HIS A 10 -19.86 4.70 3.69
CA HIS A 10 -19.30 5.08 2.38
C HIS A 10 -17.83 4.69 2.27
N TRP A 11 -17.07 4.88 3.35
CA TRP A 11 -15.68 4.41 3.42
C TRP A 11 -15.59 2.89 3.22
N THR A 12 -16.40 2.10 3.94
CA THR A 12 -16.41 0.64 3.82
C THR A 12 -16.78 0.19 2.41
N ARG A 13 -17.80 0.81 1.79
CA ARG A 13 -18.18 0.50 0.40
C ARG A 13 -17.04 0.76 -0.58
N ARG A 14 -16.39 1.93 -0.46
CA ARG A 14 -15.21 2.28 -1.28
C ARG A 14 -14.07 1.29 -1.11
N MET A 15 -13.78 0.87 0.12
CA MET A 15 -12.72 -0.12 0.39
C MET A 15 -13.05 -1.50 -0.21
N ILE A 16 -14.32 -1.91 -0.19
CA ILE A 16 -14.78 -3.16 -0.84
C ILE A 16 -14.62 -3.06 -2.36
N GLU A 17 -14.97 -1.92 -2.96
CA GLU A 17 -14.80 -1.68 -4.40
C GLU A 17 -13.34 -1.75 -4.81
N ILE A 18 -12.44 -1.09 -4.07
CA ILE A 18 -10.99 -1.18 -4.27
C ILE A 18 -10.54 -2.65 -4.18
N ARG A 19 -10.99 -3.39 -3.16
CA ARG A 19 -10.64 -4.82 -3.03
C ARG A 19 -11.10 -5.64 -4.24
N LYS A 20 -12.31 -5.40 -4.75
CA LYS A 20 -12.84 -6.11 -5.94
C LYS A 20 -12.06 -5.81 -7.22
N GLN A 21 -11.52 -4.59 -7.35
CA GLN A 21 -10.73 -4.16 -8.49
C GLN A 21 -9.29 -4.69 -8.49
N ASN A 22 -8.82 -5.27 -7.38
CA ASN A 22 -7.45 -5.79 -7.24
C ASN A 22 -7.51 -7.28 -6.85
N PRO A 23 -7.56 -8.20 -7.85
CA PRO A 23 -7.67 -9.64 -7.62
C PRO A 23 -6.59 -10.22 -6.69
N ALA A 24 -5.43 -9.58 -6.58
CA ALA A 24 -4.37 -9.97 -5.66
C ALA A 24 -4.85 -10.11 -4.21
N PHE A 25 -5.84 -9.32 -3.76
CA PHE A 25 -6.39 -9.44 -2.41
C PHE A 25 -7.17 -10.74 -2.14
N GLY A 26 -7.78 -11.32 -3.18
CA GLY A 26 -8.61 -12.52 -3.06
C GLY A 26 -7.89 -13.80 -3.47
N LEU A 27 -7.16 -13.73 -4.58
CA LEU A 27 -6.55 -14.90 -5.24
C LEU A 27 -5.02 -14.88 -5.19
N GLY A 28 -4.42 -13.76 -4.76
CA GLY A 28 -2.98 -13.60 -4.77
C GLY A 28 -2.29 -14.32 -3.63
N SER A 29 -1.04 -14.72 -3.91
CA SER A 29 -0.11 -15.24 -2.91
C SER A 29 0.08 -14.23 -1.78
N PHE A 30 0.66 -14.70 -0.68
CA PHE A 30 1.03 -13.87 0.45
C PHE A 30 2.52 -14.03 0.68
N THR A 31 3.24 -12.91 0.68
CA THR A 31 4.67 -12.88 1.00
C THR A 31 4.89 -11.80 2.05
N GLU A 32 5.25 -12.21 3.26
CA GLU A 32 5.60 -11.26 4.31
C GLU A 32 6.87 -10.50 3.94
N LEU A 33 6.89 -9.21 4.24
CA LEU A 33 8.07 -8.37 4.10
C LEU A 33 8.56 -7.96 5.49
N PRO A 34 9.79 -8.35 5.88
CA PRO A 34 10.37 -7.90 7.13
C PRO A 34 10.39 -6.37 7.20
N SER A 35 9.82 -5.85 8.27
CA SER A 35 9.79 -4.43 8.61
C SER A 35 10.86 -4.15 9.66
N SER A 36 11.57 -3.03 9.55
CA SER A 36 12.51 -2.60 10.60
C SER A 36 11.80 -2.24 11.92
N ASN A 37 10.48 -2.02 11.87
CA ASN A 37 9.66 -1.69 13.03
C ASN A 37 8.62 -2.79 13.30
N PRO A 38 8.65 -3.46 14.48
CA PRO A 38 7.72 -4.54 14.82
C PRO A 38 6.26 -4.07 15.00
N ALA A 39 6.02 -2.76 15.19
CA ALA A 39 4.67 -2.21 15.23
C ALA A 39 4.05 -2.08 13.83
N VAL A 40 4.83 -2.26 12.76
CA VAL A 40 4.38 -2.17 11.38
C VAL A 40 4.50 -3.53 10.71
N ILE A 41 3.39 -4.02 10.17
CA ILE A 41 3.35 -5.24 9.37
C ILE A 41 3.27 -4.86 7.90
N ALA A 42 4.21 -5.39 7.10
CA ALA A 42 4.25 -5.22 5.66
C ALA A 42 4.20 -6.58 4.96
N TYR A 43 3.48 -6.66 3.85
CA TYR A 43 3.40 -7.87 3.04
C TYR A 43 2.99 -7.55 1.61
N LEU A 44 3.31 -8.46 0.71
CA LEU A 44 2.91 -8.43 -0.69
C LEU A 44 1.78 -9.41 -0.95
N ARG A 45 0.90 -9.00 -1.87
CA ARG A 45 -0.10 -9.83 -2.51
C ARG A 45 0.17 -9.83 -4.01
N GLU A 46 0.37 -11.00 -4.59
CA GLU A 46 0.69 -11.11 -6.01
C GLU A 46 -0.27 -12.07 -6.71
N TYR A 47 -0.92 -11.61 -7.78
CA TYR A 47 -1.72 -12.43 -8.67
C TYR A 47 -1.57 -11.96 -10.11
N LYS A 48 -0.89 -12.75 -10.94
CA LYS A 48 -0.58 -12.39 -12.34
C LYS A 48 0.13 -11.02 -12.38
N ASP A 49 -0.44 -10.03 -13.07
CA ASP A 49 0.14 -8.69 -13.19
C ASP A 49 -0.23 -7.74 -12.04
N ASP A 50 -1.07 -8.19 -11.10
CA ASP A 50 -1.49 -7.40 -9.93
C ASP A 50 -0.57 -7.69 -8.74
N LEU A 51 0.31 -6.72 -8.45
CA LEU A 51 1.25 -6.77 -7.33
C LEU A 51 0.93 -5.63 -6.36
N VAL A 52 0.45 -5.99 -5.18
CA VAL A 52 0.00 -5.05 -4.15
C VAL A 52 0.87 -5.16 -2.90
N LEU A 53 1.49 -4.06 -2.51
CA LEU A 53 2.18 -3.88 -1.23
C LEU A 53 1.21 -3.33 -0.19
N CYS A 54 1.04 -4.07 0.90
CA CYS A 54 0.24 -3.66 2.05
C CYS A 54 1.15 -3.32 3.22
N VAL A 55 0.97 -2.15 3.84
CA VAL A 55 1.72 -1.72 5.02
C VAL A 55 0.73 -1.23 6.06
N ASN A 56 0.76 -1.78 7.26
CA ASN A 56 -0.23 -1.52 8.31
C ASN A 56 0.48 -1.20 9.63
N ASN A 57 0.17 -0.05 10.22
CA ASN A 57 0.65 0.33 11.53
C ASN A 57 -0.32 -0.13 12.62
N PHE A 58 0.13 -1.01 13.52
CA PHE A 58 -0.65 -1.50 14.65
C PHE A 58 -0.52 -0.62 15.90
N SER A 59 0.43 0.33 15.90
CA SER A 59 0.54 1.34 16.95
C SER A 59 -0.54 2.41 16.80
N ARG A 60 -1.00 2.95 17.92
CA ARG A 60 -1.85 4.15 17.97
C ARG A 60 -1.09 5.44 17.68
N PHE A 61 0.23 5.40 17.63
CA PHE A 61 1.11 6.53 17.35
C PHE A 61 1.70 6.44 15.94
N ALA A 62 2.19 7.56 15.42
CA ALA A 62 2.91 7.56 14.16
C ALA A 62 4.17 6.69 14.26
N GLN A 63 4.47 5.91 13.22
CA GLN A 63 5.60 4.99 13.18
C GLN A 63 6.30 5.07 11.82
N PRO A 64 7.64 5.20 11.81
CA PRO A 64 8.43 4.94 10.62
C PRO A 64 8.68 3.43 10.45
N THR A 65 8.85 2.99 9.22
CA THR A 65 9.42 1.68 8.88
C THR A 65 10.26 1.78 7.62
N GLU A 66 11.28 0.94 7.54
CA GLU A 66 12.07 0.72 6.33
C GLU A 66 11.79 -0.69 5.82
N LEU A 67 11.53 -0.81 4.52
CA LEU A 67 11.24 -2.07 3.86
C LEU A 67 12.30 -2.36 2.79
N ASP A 68 12.85 -3.56 2.76
CA ASP A 68 13.65 -4.01 1.63
C ASP A 68 12.73 -4.36 0.46
N LEU A 69 12.72 -3.46 -0.54
CA LEU A 69 11.97 -3.62 -1.77
C LEU A 69 12.91 -3.74 -2.99
N SER A 70 14.20 -4.00 -2.77
CA SER A 70 15.22 -3.98 -3.83
C SER A 70 14.90 -4.91 -5.02
N ALA A 71 14.21 -6.03 -4.78
CA ALA A 71 13.72 -6.95 -5.82
C ALA A 71 12.71 -6.30 -6.80
N TYR A 72 12.11 -5.17 -6.40
CA TYR A 72 11.12 -4.41 -7.16
C TYR A 72 11.66 -3.06 -7.64
N ALA A 73 12.98 -2.90 -7.66
CA ALA A 73 13.63 -1.68 -8.12
C ALA A 73 13.13 -1.23 -9.51
N GLY A 74 12.98 0.08 -9.68
CA GLY A 74 12.41 0.70 -10.87
C GLY A 74 10.88 0.71 -10.92
N ARG A 75 10.19 -0.02 -10.02
CA ARG A 75 8.73 0.11 -9.90
C ARG A 75 8.34 1.32 -9.05
N HIS A 76 7.15 1.84 -9.29
CA HIS A 76 6.53 2.91 -8.54
C HIS A 76 5.35 2.40 -7.70
N PRO A 77 5.35 2.64 -6.37
CA PRO A 77 4.18 2.41 -5.55
C PRO A 77 3.11 3.46 -5.89
N VAL A 78 1.92 3.01 -6.27
CA VAL A 78 0.75 3.87 -6.51
C VAL A 78 -0.31 3.53 -5.50
N GLU A 79 -0.68 4.50 -4.67
CA GLU A 79 -1.63 4.33 -3.57
C GLU A 79 -3.04 4.03 -4.12
N LEU A 80 -3.68 2.98 -3.63
CA LEU A 80 -4.91 2.42 -4.22
C LEU A 80 -6.18 3.24 -3.95
N ILE A 81 -6.20 4.07 -2.91
CA ILE A 81 -7.37 4.85 -2.50
C ILE A 81 -7.46 6.15 -3.30
N GLY A 82 -6.38 6.92 -3.33
CA GLY A 82 -6.25 8.25 -3.95
C GLY A 82 -5.48 8.25 -5.26
N GLY A 83 -4.85 7.15 -5.66
CA GLY A 83 -4.10 7.05 -6.92
C GLY A 83 -2.77 7.80 -6.92
N VAL A 84 -2.31 8.27 -5.75
CA VAL A 84 -1.10 9.07 -5.62
C VAL A 84 0.13 8.19 -5.84
N ARG A 85 1.03 8.64 -6.69
CA ARG A 85 2.30 7.96 -6.95
C ARG A 85 3.36 8.38 -5.95
N PHE A 86 4.09 7.39 -5.45
CA PHE A 86 5.24 7.55 -4.59
C PHE A 86 6.56 7.41 -5.38
N PRO A 87 7.69 7.85 -4.79
CA PRO A 87 9.01 7.71 -5.39
C PRO A 87 9.33 6.30 -5.91
N ALA A 88 10.20 6.21 -6.91
CA ALA A 88 10.64 4.92 -7.44
C ALA A 88 11.28 4.08 -6.34
N ILE A 89 11.04 2.77 -6.37
CA ILE A 89 11.79 1.83 -5.55
C ILE A 89 13.23 1.79 -6.08
N GLY A 90 14.17 2.14 -5.21
CA GLY A 90 15.60 2.10 -5.50
C GLY A 90 16.26 0.82 -4.98
N LYS A 91 17.58 0.91 -4.74
CA LYS A 91 18.37 -0.14 -4.09
C LYS A 91 18.45 0.01 -2.56
N LEU A 92 18.11 1.19 -2.05
CA LEU A 92 18.11 1.48 -0.62
C LEU A 92 16.78 1.03 0.03
N PRO A 93 16.77 0.77 1.34
CA PRO A 93 15.54 0.51 2.07
C PRO A 93 14.51 1.62 1.83
N TYR A 94 13.28 1.20 1.57
CA TYR A 94 12.19 2.10 1.24
C TYR A 94 11.52 2.59 2.52
N LEU A 95 11.77 3.85 2.89
CA LEU A 95 11.23 4.48 4.09
C LEU A 95 9.75 4.84 3.90
N LEU A 96 8.91 4.45 4.85
CA LEU A 96 7.52 4.86 4.97
C LEU A 96 7.23 5.37 6.37
N THR A 97 6.39 6.40 6.47
CA THR A 97 5.88 6.92 7.74
C THR A 97 4.36 6.78 7.74
N LEU A 98 3.81 6.11 8.75
CA LEU A 98 2.38 5.89 8.89
C LEU A 98 1.85 6.61 10.11
N ALA A 99 0.67 7.23 10.00
CA ALA A 99 -0.08 7.71 11.15
C ALA A 99 -0.49 6.54 12.07
N GLY A 100 -0.93 6.85 13.30
CA GLY A 100 -1.48 5.86 14.22
C GLY A 100 -2.65 5.10 13.60
N HIS A 101 -2.61 3.77 13.64
CA HIS A 101 -3.57 2.87 12.97
C HIS A 101 -3.71 3.11 11.46
N GLY A 102 -2.77 3.83 10.86
CA GLY A 102 -2.73 4.09 9.43
C GLY A 102 -2.30 2.87 8.64
N PHE A 103 -2.70 2.82 7.38
CA PHE A 103 -2.28 1.79 6.45
C PHE A 103 -2.10 2.38 5.05
N TYR A 104 -1.30 1.70 4.24
CA TYR A 104 -1.19 1.96 2.81
C TYR A 104 -1.38 0.67 2.04
N TRP A 105 -2.12 0.75 0.94
CA TRP A 105 -2.12 -0.27 -0.11
C TRP A 105 -1.57 0.36 -1.38
N PHE A 106 -0.45 -0.13 -1.85
CA PHE A 106 0.21 0.34 -3.06
C PHE A 106 0.16 -0.72 -4.15
N ARG A 107 -0.16 -0.32 -5.38
CA ARG A 107 0.14 -1.15 -6.56
C ARG A 107 1.55 -0.84 -7.04
N LEU A 108 2.38 -1.86 -7.20
CA LEU A 108 3.76 -1.70 -7.68
C LEU A 108 3.81 -1.78 -9.22
N ARG A 109 3.83 -0.63 -9.87
CA ARG A 109 3.78 -0.49 -11.35
C ARG A 109 5.18 -0.32 -11.94
N LYS A 110 5.48 -0.98 -13.05
CA LYS A 110 6.74 -0.77 -13.81
C LYS A 110 6.76 0.58 -14.55
N ASP A 111 5.63 0.93 -15.18
CA ASP A 111 5.51 2.13 -16.01
C ASP A 111 4.42 3.07 -15.47
N ALA A 112 4.75 3.84 -14.44
CA ALA A 112 3.95 5.00 -14.11
C ALA A 112 4.61 6.24 -14.77
N PRO A 113 3.88 7.06 -15.56
CA PRO A 113 4.40 8.34 -16.07
C PRO A 113 4.63 9.30 -14.89
N ASP A 114 5.81 9.93 -14.81
CA ASP A 114 6.24 10.79 -13.69
C ASP A 114 5.08 11.69 -13.27
N PRO A 115 4.70 11.78 -11.96
CA PRO A 115 3.74 12.79 -11.59
C PRO A 115 4.43 14.11 -11.91
N ALA A 116 3.92 14.81 -12.94
CA ALA A 116 4.47 16.06 -13.41
C ALA A 116 4.74 16.96 -12.21
N VAL A 117 5.99 17.44 -12.13
CA VAL A 117 6.44 18.50 -11.21
C VAL A 117 5.55 19.72 -11.36
#